data_AF-A0AAD9TNJ9-F1
#
_entry.id   AF-A0AAD9TNJ9-F1
#
_cell.length_a   1.000
_cell.length_b   1.000
_cell.length_c   1.000
_cell.angle_alpha   90.00
_cell.angle_beta   90.00
_cell.angle_gamma   90.00
#
_symmetry.space_group_name_H-M   'P 1'
#
loop_
_entity.id
_entity.type
_entity.pdbx_description
1 polymer ?
#
loop_
_entity_poly.entity_id
_entity_poly.type
_entity_poly.pdbx_seq_one_letter_code
_entity_poly.pdbx_strand_id
1 'polypeptide(L)'
;MACSANSTKEAKSSVVLQLLNSGNLVLRDKQSNGDGLGSYLWQNFDYPCDTLRPEMKLGWDLKTGLERRLSSWKSTDDPSPAEFTWGVELQGNPEIVMWKGSNKFFRSSPWNGITFSSALDVRPNSVFALNCVNNEDELYYTFNPSPGYGSNGNGATL
;
A
#
# COMPACT_ATOMS: atom_id res chain seq x y z
N MET A 1 21.77 -13.98 0.51
CA MET A 1 20.74 -13.56 -0.48
C MET A 1 21.03 -12.12 -0.85
N ALA A 2 20.99 -11.77 -2.13
CA ALA A 2 21.18 -10.39 -2.60
C ALA A 2 19.93 -10.00 -3.41
N CYS A 3 19.40 -8.80 -3.17
CA CYS A 3 18.29 -8.23 -3.92
C CYS A 3 18.66 -6.84 -4.42
N SER A 4 18.03 -6.42 -5.52
CA SER A 4 18.16 -5.09 -6.10
C SER A 4 16.78 -4.49 -6.35
N ALA A 5 16.65 -3.18 -6.18
CA ALA A 5 15.47 -2.43 -6.58
C ALA A 5 15.63 -1.98 -8.03
N ASN A 6 14.65 -2.28 -8.89
CA ASN A 6 14.62 -1.79 -10.26
C ASN A 6 13.67 -0.60 -10.35
N SER A 7 14.16 0.52 -10.90
CA SER A 7 13.36 1.71 -11.18
C SER A 7 13.06 1.77 -12.68
N THR A 8 11.83 2.10 -13.05
CA THR A 8 11.44 2.42 -14.43
C THR A 8 11.73 3.87 -14.82
N LYS A 9 12.09 4.71 -13.84
CA LYS A 9 12.47 6.10 -14.02
C LYS A 9 13.98 6.26 -13.97
N GLU A 10 14.52 7.08 -14.87
CA GLU A 10 15.93 7.46 -14.86
C GLU A 10 16.21 8.53 -13.81
N ALA A 11 17.32 8.36 -13.10
CA ALA A 11 17.82 9.38 -12.19
C ALA A 11 18.33 10.58 -13.01
N LYS A 12 17.86 11.78 -12.68
CA LYS A 12 18.32 13.01 -13.34
C LYS A 12 19.57 13.58 -12.69
N SER A 13 19.88 13.13 -11.48
CA SER A 13 20.99 13.60 -10.66
C SER A 13 21.49 12.51 -9.72
N SER A 14 22.36 12.87 -8.77
CA SER A 14 22.72 11.96 -7.68
C SER A 14 21.48 11.54 -6.90
N VAL A 15 21.33 10.24 -6.65
CA VAL A 15 20.20 9.67 -5.91
C VAL A 15 20.51 9.55 -4.42
N VAL A 16 19.46 9.57 -3.60
CA VAL A 16 19.52 9.30 -2.16
C VAL A 16 18.47 8.27 -1.79
N LEU A 17 18.83 7.35 -0.91
CA LEU A 17 17.91 6.42 -0.25
C LEU A 17 17.51 7.04 1.09
N GLN A 18 16.21 7.23 1.31
CA GLN A 18 15.68 7.89 2.49
C GLN A 18 14.55 7.07 3.11
N LEU A 19 14.60 6.84 4.42
CA LEU A 19 13.48 6.31 5.20
C LEU A 19 12.64 7.50 5.71
N LEU A 20 11.38 7.56 5.30
CA LEU A 20 10.42 8.57 5.74
C LEU A 20 9.82 8.21 7.11
N ASN A 21 9.25 9.19 7.82
CA ASN A 21 8.60 8.98 9.11
C ASN A 21 7.40 8.01 9.05
N SER A 22 6.79 7.86 7.87
CA SER A 22 5.74 6.86 7.62
C SER A 22 6.27 5.42 7.56
N GLY A 23 7.59 5.22 7.50
CA GLY A 23 8.23 3.93 7.25
C GLY A 23 8.41 3.60 5.77
N ASN A 24 8.03 4.51 4.86
CA ASN A 24 8.28 4.37 3.44
C ASN A 24 9.76 4.62 3.14
N LEU A 25 10.45 3.62 2.59
CA LEU A 25 11.82 3.70 2.12
C LEU A 25 11.79 4.09 0.65
N VAL A 26 12.28 5.28 0.33
CA VAL A 26 12.21 5.87 -1.01
C VAL A 26 13.59 6.11 -1.60
N LEU A 27 13.73 5.84 -2.89
CA LEU A 27 14.86 6.25 -3.71
C LEU A 27 14.43 7.46 -4.54
N ARG A 28 15.15 8.58 -4.42
CA ARG A 28 14.81 9.82 -5.12
C ARG A 28 16.04 10.61 -5.54
N ASP A 29 15.85 11.53 -6.49
CA ASP A 29 16.86 12.54 -6.83
C ASP A 29 17.16 13.44 -5.63
N LYS A 30 18.43 13.81 -5.44
CA LYS A 30 18.86 14.68 -4.34
C LYS A 30 18.30 16.10 -4.47
N GLN A 31 18.07 16.55 -5.71
CA GLN A 31 17.62 17.91 -6.02
C GLN A 31 16.10 18.09 -6.00
N SER A 32 15.31 17.00 -5.96
CA SER A 32 13.87 17.12 -5.76
C SER A 32 13.58 17.36 -4.27
N ASN A 33 13.00 18.52 -3.95
CA ASN A 33 12.36 18.73 -2.66
C ASN A 33 11.20 17.74 -2.58
N GLY A 34 11.21 16.86 -1.58
CA GLY A 34 10.42 15.63 -1.48
C GLY A 34 8.91 15.81 -1.33
N ASP A 35 8.34 16.82 -1.98
CA ASP A 35 7.03 17.38 -1.70
C ASP A 35 5.99 16.92 -2.73
N GLY A 36 6.42 16.17 -3.76
CA GLY A 36 5.56 15.63 -4.81
C GLY A 36 5.59 14.10 -4.84
N LEU A 37 4.44 13.49 -4.56
CA LEU A 37 4.14 12.05 -4.69
C LEU A 37 4.60 11.42 -6.03
N GLY A 38 4.86 12.23 -7.07
CA GLY A 38 5.31 11.79 -8.39
C GLY A 38 6.83 11.67 -8.60
N SER A 39 7.66 12.04 -7.61
CA SER A 39 9.11 12.23 -7.79
C SER A 39 10.00 11.04 -7.39
N TYR A 40 9.44 9.98 -6.81
CA TYR A 40 10.24 8.82 -6.42
C TYR A 40 10.58 7.93 -7.62
N LEU A 41 11.83 7.49 -7.65
CA LEU A 41 12.35 6.50 -8.59
C LEU A 41 11.92 5.10 -8.17
N TRP A 42 11.92 4.84 -6.86
CA TRP A 42 11.47 3.58 -6.26
C TRP A 42 10.97 3.82 -4.84
N GLN A 43 10.03 3.01 -4.37
CA GLN A 43 9.60 3.01 -2.98
C GLN A 43 9.20 1.60 -2.52
N ASN A 44 9.44 1.27 -1.25
CA ASN A 44 9.09 -0.06 -0.72
C ASN A 44 7.57 -0.26 -0.57
N PHE A 45 6.79 0.81 -0.40
CA PHE A 45 5.32 0.73 -0.27
C PHE A 45 4.63 0.20 -1.55
N ASP A 46 5.30 0.26 -2.69
CA ASP A 46 4.86 -0.33 -3.95
C ASP A 46 5.08 -1.86 -4.01
N TYR A 47 5.91 -2.40 -3.11
CA TYR A 47 6.27 -3.83 -3.05
C TYR A 47 6.09 -4.37 -1.64
N PRO A 48 4.85 -4.43 -1.13
CA PRO A 48 4.59 -4.86 0.23
C PRO A 48 4.87 -6.36 0.45
N CYS A 49 5.23 -6.72 1.68
CA CYS A 49 5.40 -8.11 2.10
C CYS A 49 4.07 -8.70 2.61
N ASP A 50 3.96 -9.01 3.90
CA ASP A 50 2.78 -9.64 4.52
C ASP A 50 1.85 -8.64 5.22
N THR A 51 2.32 -7.40 5.43
CA THR A 51 1.67 -6.41 6.29
C THR A 51 1.31 -5.14 5.51
N LEU A 52 0.06 -4.67 5.66
CA LEU A 52 -0.38 -3.35 5.21
C LEU A 52 -0.26 -2.36 6.37
N ARG A 53 0.42 -1.24 6.16
CA ARG A 53 0.60 -0.14 7.13
C ARG A 53 -0.25 1.07 6.72
N PRO A 54 -0.45 2.04 7.62
CA PRO A 54 -1.06 3.29 7.25
C PRO A 54 -0.38 3.94 6.05
N GLU A 55 -1.13 4.68 5.24
CA GLU A 55 -0.69 5.33 3.98
C GLU A 55 -0.32 4.39 2.84
N MET A 56 -0.16 3.08 3.08
CA MET A 56 0.05 2.10 2.01
C MET A 56 -1.21 1.90 1.18
N LYS A 57 -1.02 1.54 -0.09
CA LYS A 57 -2.09 1.25 -1.04
C LYS A 57 -2.16 -0.25 -1.29
N LEU A 58 -3.32 -0.87 -1.05
CA LEU A 58 -3.62 -2.25 -1.43
C LEU A 58 -4.50 -2.23 -2.68
N GLY A 59 -3.99 -2.67 -3.83
CA GLY A 59 -4.69 -2.60 -5.11
C GLY A 59 -3.77 -2.17 -6.25
N TRP A 60 -4.30 -1.44 -7.21
CA TRP A 60 -3.72 -1.20 -8.52
C TRP A 60 -3.36 0.27 -8.74
N ASP A 61 -2.16 0.50 -9.26
CA ASP A 61 -1.90 1.67 -10.10
C ASP A 61 -2.25 1.27 -11.55
N LEU A 62 -3.33 1.84 -12.07
CA LEU A 62 -3.88 1.49 -13.38
C LEU A 62 -3.04 2.09 -14.52
N LYS A 63 -2.28 3.17 -14.25
CA LYS A 63 -1.38 3.80 -15.22
C LYS A 63 -0.15 2.95 -15.48
N THR A 64 0.45 2.41 -14.42
CA THR A 64 1.67 1.59 -14.53
C THR A 64 1.37 0.10 -14.65
N GLY A 65 0.14 -0.32 -14.34
CA GLY A 65 -0.24 -1.73 -14.24
C GLY A 65 0.32 -2.42 -13.01
N LEU A 66 0.87 -1.67 -12.06
CA LEU A 66 1.46 -2.21 -10.84
C LEU A 66 0.36 -2.65 -9.86
N GLU A 67 0.38 -3.93 -9.51
CA GLU A 67 -0.45 -4.48 -8.45
C GLU A 67 0.30 -4.55 -7.12
N ARG A 68 -0.26 -3.92 -6.10
CA ARG A 68 0.18 -3.97 -4.70
C ARG A 68 -0.69 -4.96 -3.95
N ARG A 69 -0.12 -6.13 -3.66
CA ARG A 69 -0.76 -7.23 -2.92
C ARG A 69 0.14 -7.71 -1.79
N LEU A 70 -0.46 -8.14 -0.68
CA LEU A 70 0.28 -8.78 0.40
C LEU A 70 0.48 -10.26 0.10
N SER A 71 1.58 -10.82 0.59
CA SER A 71 1.89 -12.24 0.55
C SER A 71 2.26 -12.71 1.95
N SER A 72 1.58 -13.75 2.44
CA SER A 72 1.90 -14.37 3.72
C SER A 72 3.31 -14.95 3.76
N TRP A 73 3.88 -15.05 4.95
CA TRP A 73 5.11 -15.78 5.21
C TRP A 73 4.85 -17.29 5.23
N LYS A 74 5.88 -18.10 4.91
CA LYS A 74 5.80 -19.56 4.96
C LYS A 74 5.64 -20.09 6.38
N SER A 75 6.28 -19.43 7.33
CA SER A 75 6.16 -19.71 8.75
C SER A 75 6.58 -18.50 9.57
N THR A 76 6.44 -18.56 10.89
CA THR A 76 6.90 -17.51 11.82
C THR A 76 8.39 -17.19 11.67
N ASP A 77 9.20 -18.18 11.28
CA ASP A 77 10.65 -18.07 11.20
C ASP A 77 11.17 -18.01 9.74
N ASP A 78 10.29 -18.15 8.75
CA ASP A 78 10.62 -18.08 7.32
C ASP A 78 9.77 -17.02 6.61
N PRO A 79 10.32 -15.80 6.40
CA PRO A 79 9.62 -14.70 5.76
C PRO A 79 9.50 -14.84 4.24
N SER A 80 9.94 -15.97 3.66
CA SER A 80 9.73 -16.25 2.25
C SER A 80 8.23 -16.25 1.92
N PRO A 81 7.83 -15.80 0.71
CA PRO A 81 6.42 -15.82 0.29
C PRO A 81 5.83 -17.23 0.33
N ALA A 82 4.60 -17.32 0.85
CA ALA A 82 3.80 -18.54 0.92
C ALA A 82 2.59 -18.51 -0.02
N GLU A 83 1.66 -19.44 0.17
CA GLU A 83 0.54 -19.64 -0.75
C GLU A 83 -0.58 -18.60 -0.62
N PHE A 84 -0.71 -17.94 0.54
CA PHE A 84 -1.77 -16.95 0.73
C PHE A 84 -1.34 -15.58 0.25
N THR A 85 -2.15 -15.00 -0.64
CA THR A 85 -2.00 -13.62 -1.08
C THR A 85 -3.29 -12.84 -0.86
N TRP A 86 -3.18 -11.54 -0.63
CA TRP A 86 -4.31 -10.66 -0.34
C TRP A 86 -4.21 -9.39 -1.16
N GLY A 87 -5.26 -9.03 -1.89
CA GLY A 87 -5.22 -7.94 -2.87
C GLY A 87 -6.59 -7.64 -3.45
N VAL A 88 -6.61 -6.88 -4.56
CA VAL A 88 -7.85 -6.41 -5.19
C VAL A 88 -8.03 -7.07 -6.54
N GLU A 89 -9.21 -7.60 -6.82
CA GLU A 89 -9.55 -8.11 -8.14
C GLU A 89 -10.28 -7.04 -8.98
N LEU A 90 -9.81 -6.79 -10.20
CA LEU A 90 -10.38 -5.80 -11.13
C LEU A 90 -11.64 -6.27 -11.86
N GLN A 91 -11.95 -7.57 -11.85
CA GLN A 91 -13.02 -8.14 -12.68
C GLN A 91 -14.40 -7.87 -12.09
N GLY A 92 -15.23 -7.12 -12.83
CA GLY A 92 -16.58 -6.76 -12.40
C GLY A 92 -16.55 -5.59 -11.42
N ASN A 93 -17.10 -5.78 -10.21
CA ASN A 93 -16.99 -4.79 -9.14
C ASN A 93 -15.69 -5.06 -8.37
N PRO A 94 -14.86 -4.04 -8.10
CA PRO A 94 -13.68 -4.17 -7.25
C PRO A 94 -13.99 -4.83 -5.91
N GLU A 95 -13.32 -5.93 -5.65
CA GLU A 95 -13.42 -6.70 -4.41
C GLU A 95 -12.03 -7.00 -3.87
N ILE A 96 -11.90 -6.99 -2.54
CA ILE A 96 -10.73 -7.54 -1.89
C ILE A 96 -10.86 -9.06 -1.89
N VAL A 97 -9.83 -9.74 -2.38
CA VAL A 97 -9.79 -11.19 -2.48
C VAL A 97 -8.56 -11.71 -1.76
N MET A 98 -8.72 -12.81 -1.04
CA MET A 98 -7.63 -13.62 -0.54
C MET A 98 -7.56 -14.89 -1.38
N TRP A 99 -6.40 -15.15 -1.96
CA TRP A 99 -6.13 -16.35 -2.72
C TRP A 99 -5.26 -17.31 -1.91
N LYS A 100 -5.47 -18.61 -2.10
CA LYS A 100 -4.52 -19.67 -1.74
C LYS A 100 -4.03 -20.29 -3.04
N GLY A 101 -2.82 -19.93 -3.48
CA GLY A 101 -2.36 -20.19 -4.84
C GLY A 101 -3.27 -19.50 -5.86
N SER A 102 -3.86 -20.26 -6.78
CA SER A 102 -4.81 -19.73 -7.78
C SER A 102 -6.27 -19.75 -7.34
N ASN A 103 -6.57 -20.34 -6.19
CA ASN A 103 -7.94 -20.52 -5.71
C ASN A 103 -8.37 -19.34 -4.81
N LYS A 104 -9.56 -18.79 -5.04
CA LYS A 104 -10.15 -17.77 -4.16
C LYS A 104 -10.57 -18.43 -2.85
N PHE A 105 -9.87 -18.10 -1.76
CA PHE A 105 -10.16 -18.60 -0.42
C PHE A 105 -11.23 -17.75 0.27
N PHE A 106 -11.17 -16.43 0.07
CA PHE A 106 -12.11 -15.47 0.63
C PHE A 106 -12.33 -14.31 -0.33
N ARG A 107 -13.55 -13.76 -0.35
CA ARG A 107 -13.91 -12.56 -1.10
C ARG A 107 -14.64 -11.60 -0.17
N SER A 108 -14.23 -10.34 -0.17
CA SER A 108 -14.99 -9.29 0.46
C SER A 108 -16.27 -9.02 -0.32
N SER A 109 -17.27 -8.44 0.34
CA SER A 109 -18.37 -7.80 -0.38
C SER A 109 -17.84 -6.58 -1.14
N PRO A 110 -18.54 -6.07 -2.16
CA PRO A 110 -18.20 -4.81 -2.80
C PRO A 110 -18.12 -3.66 -1.79
N TRP A 111 -17.28 -2.68 -2.08
CA TRP A 111 -17.16 -1.46 -1.28
C TRP A 111 -18.48 -0.68 -1.29
N ASN A 112 -19.05 -0.40 -0.11
CA ASN A 112 -20.33 0.30 0.02
C ASN A 112 -20.21 1.81 0.32
N GLY A 113 -18.99 2.36 0.27
CA GLY A 113 -18.69 3.75 0.65
C GLY A 113 -18.17 3.92 2.08
N ILE A 114 -18.40 2.96 2.97
CA ILE A 114 -18.01 3.02 4.39
C ILE A 114 -17.13 1.82 4.78
N THR A 115 -17.50 0.62 4.35
CA THR A 115 -16.79 -0.62 4.67
C THR A 115 -17.11 -1.70 3.63
N PHE A 116 -16.56 -2.90 3.83
CA PHE A 116 -16.97 -4.10 3.13
C PHE A 116 -18.03 -4.81 3.98
N SER A 117 -19.20 -5.08 3.42
CA SER A 117 -20.28 -5.80 4.12
C SER A 117 -19.96 -7.26 4.50
N SER A 118 -18.73 -7.73 4.23
CA SER A 118 -18.24 -9.09 4.52
C SER A 118 -17.73 -9.26 5.96
N ALA A 119 -17.49 -10.51 6.36
CA ALA A 119 -17.01 -10.94 7.67
C ALA A 119 -15.65 -10.37 8.15
N LEU A 120 -14.95 -9.58 7.34
CA LEU A 120 -13.70 -8.92 7.76
C LEU A 120 -13.94 -7.89 8.88
N ASP A 121 -15.18 -7.40 9.06
CA ASP A 121 -15.61 -6.42 10.09
C ASP A 121 -14.63 -5.27 10.35
N VAL A 122 -13.88 -4.87 9.32
CA VAL A 122 -12.97 -3.73 9.36
C VAL A 122 -13.84 -2.47 9.20
N ARG A 123 -14.46 -2.09 10.32
CA ARG A 123 -15.25 -0.86 10.42
C ARG A 123 -14.34 0.30 10.80
N PRO A 124 -14.52 1.47 10.17
CA PRO A 124 -13.92 2.70 10.67
C PRO A 124 -14.26 2.90 12.16
N ASN A 125 -13.30 3.36 12.95
CA ASN A 125 -13.48 3.64 14.36
C ASN A 125 -12.67 4.89 14.76
N SER A 126 -12.65 5.20 16.06
CA SER A 126 -11.92 6.38 16.56
C SER A 126 -10.41 6.32 16.34
N VAL A 127 -9.84 5.15 16.02
CA VAL A 127 -8.40 4.93 15.81
C VAL A 127 -8.04 5.02 14.34
N PHE A 128 -8.83 4.44 13.44
CA PHE A 128 -8.54 4.44 12.01
C PHE A 128 -9.79 4.59 11.13
N ALA A 129 -9.58 5.19 9.95
CA ALA A 129 -10.54 5.30 8.87
C ALA A 129 -10.04 4.49 7.66
N LEU A 130 -10.98 3.80 7.00
CA LEU A 130 -10.73 3.02 5.80
C LEU A 130 -11.23 3.80 4.59
N ASN A 131 -10.39 3.91 3.57
CA ASN A 131 -10.68 4.65 2.35
C ASN A 131 -10.53 3.73 1.13
N CYS A 132 -11.38 3.97 0.14
CA CYS A 132 -11.30 3.37 -1.19
C CYS A 132 -11.17 4.48 -2.22
N VAL A 133 -10.18 4.36 -3.09
CA VAL A 133 -10.03 5.20 -4.27
C VAL A 133 -10.28 4.32 -5.49
N ASN A 134 -11.21 4.73 -6.33
CA ASN A 134 -11.53 4.07 -7.59
C ASN A 134 -11.75 5.16 -8.65
N ASN A 135 -10.74 5.39 -9.48
CA ASN A 135 -10.79 6.34 -10.59
C ASN A 135 -10.00 5.78 -11.79
N GLU A 136 -9.84 6.58 -12.85
CA GLU A 136 -9.15 6.17 -14.08
C GLU A 136 -7.64 5.91 -13.89
N ASP A 137 -7.04 6.43 -12.81
CA ASP A 137 -5.61 6.37 -12.56
C ASP A 137 -5.23 5.23 -11.60
N GLU A 138 -6.01 5.03 -10.55
CA GLU A 138 -5.71 4.09 -9.47
C GLU A 138 -6.99 3.48 -8.87
N LEU A 139 -6.89 2.21 -8.46
CA LEU A 139 -7.90 1.50 -7.68
C LEU A 139 -7.23 0.89 -6.45
N TYR A 140 -7.46 1.43 -5.26
CA TYR A 140 -6.87 0.85 -4.05
C TYR A 140 -7.66 1.12 -2.79
N TYR A 141 -7.37 0.29 -1.79
CA TYR A 141 -7.79 0.49 -0.41
C TYR A 141 -6.61 0.93 0.43
N THR A 142 -6.86 1.83 1.36
CA THR A 142 -5.88 2.31 2.33
C THR A 142 -6.57 2.58 3.65
N PHE A 143 -5.84 2.49 4.76
CA PHE A 143 -6.34 2.92 6.06
C PHE A 143 -5.38 3.95 6.63
N ASN A 144 -5.94 4.95 7.32
CA ASN A 144 -5.18 6.00 7.96
C ASN A 144 -5.70 6.22 9.38
N PRO A 145 -4.89 6.79 10.29
CA PRO A 145 -5.38 7.22 11.59
C PRO A 145 -6.56 8.17 11.42
N SER A 146 -7.58 8.01 12.26
CA SER A 146 -8.77 8.87 12.20
C SER A 146 -8.40 10.33 12.53
N PRO A 147 -9.03 11.33 11.88
CA PRO A 147 -8.79 12.74 12.19
C PRO A 147 -9.02 13.00 13.69
N GLY A 148 -7.98 13.47 14.39
CA GLY A 148 -7.99 13.70 15.84
C GLY A 148 -7.36 12.58 16.69
N TYR A 149 -7.05 11.43 16.10
CA TYR A 149 -6.27 10.37 16.76
C TYR A 149 -4.79 10.54 16.40
N GLY A 150 -3.98 11.07 17.31
CA GLY A 150 -2.53 11.22 17.14
C GLY A 150 -2.06 12.50 16.41
N SER A 151 -2.94 13.46 16.12
CA SER A 151 -2.52 14.82 15.77
C SER A 151 -2.05 15.57 17.01
N ASN A 152 -0.88 15.20 17.54
CA ASN A 152 -0.12 16.11 18.37
C ASN A 152 0.32 17.25 17.46
N GLY A 153 -0.33 18.40 17.62
CA GLY A 153 0.14 19.65 17.06
C GLY A 153 1.59 19.86 17.50
N ASN A 154 2.48 19.87 16.53
CA ASN A 154 3.77 20.56 16.60
C ASN A 154 4.07 21.12 15.21
N GLY A 155 3.19 22.01 14.76
CA GLY A 155 3.63 23.18 14.02
C GLY A 155 4.26 24.13 15.02
N ALA A 156 5.49 23.84 15.43
CA ALA A 156 6.38 24.79 16.08
C ALA A 156 7.68 24.79 15.28
N THR A 157 7.85 25.86 14.53
CA THR A 157 9.10 26.34 13.94
C THR A 157 10.23 26.29 14.98
N LEU A 158 11.37 25.74 14.56
CA LEU A 158 12.69 26.25 14.94
C LEU A 158 13.41 26.65 13.65
#